data_AF-A0A0J6Y9M8-F1
#
_entry.id   AF-A0A0J6Y9M8-F1
#
_cell.length_a   1.000
_cell.length_b   1.000
_cell.length_c   1.000
_cell.angle_alpha   90.00
_cell.angle_beta   90.00
_cell.angle_gamma   90.00
#
_symmetry.space_group_name_H-M   'P 1'
#
loop_
_entity.id
_entity.type
_entity.pdbx_description
1 polymer ?
#
loop_
_entity_poly.entity_id
_entity_poly.type
_entity_poly.pdbx_seq_one_letter_code
_entity_poly.pdbx_strand_id
1 'polypeptide(L)'
;MVSQSSEQMILRDPALFYWILIPITIVMILTGILRHYATVLMATPPKPAASLAEYRERLALLRGVNLRNNASAVLTPSSLSARKAYLICSYQSGVFLKDPDARGKGPPNPMTDPAGMDAMMGMMKGNMAMMIPQTLIMGWINAFFSGFVILKMPFPLTIRFKSMLQSGVMTRDLDVRWVSSLSWYFLNLFGLQPVFGFIFGSDHAAGQMMHQMGPNNPAAAVNPFGPGQDPDKMFLAEAENLEVMDHHCILDGIEDRLLQRVSST
;
A
#
# COMPACT_ATOMS: atom_id res chain seq x y z
N MET A 1 -30.06 -32.82 14.72
CA MET A 1 -31.40 -32.20 14.64
C MET A 1 -31.25 -30.81 14.06
N VAL A 2 -31.67 -30.62 12.80
CA VAL A 2 -31.69 -29.32 12.12
C VAL A 2 -32.77 -28.49 12.80
N SER A 3 -32.39 -27.53 13.63
CA SER A 3 -33.34 -26.55 14.13
C SER A 3 -33.85 -25.76 12.93
N GLN A 4 -35.14 -25.92 12.60
CA GLN A 4 -35.85 -24.96 11.76
C GLN A 4 -35.69 -23.60 12.43
N SER A 5 -34.73 -22.80 11.97
CA SER A 5 -34.61 -21.41 12.35
C SER A 5 -35.85 -20.73 11.77
N SER A 6 -36.86 -20.52 12.62
CA SER A 6 -37.99 -19.66 12.34
C SER A 6 -37.46 -18.43 11.61
N GLU A 7 -37.87 -18.20 10.37
CA GLU A 7 -37.44 -17.00 9.65
C GLU A 7 -37.90 -15.81 10.48
N GLN A 8 -36.98 -15.18 11.20
CA GLN A 8 -37.27 -13.95 11.88
C GLN A 8 -37.61 -12.96 10.76
N MET A 9 -38.90 -12.65 10.62
CA MET A 9 -39.41 -11.64 9.70
C MET A 9 -39.73 -10.42 10.56
N ILE A 10 -38.78 -9.50 10.62
CA ILE A 10 -39.03 -8.20 11.23
C ILE A 10 -39.81 -7.39 10.20
N LEU A 11 -41.06 -7.04 10.53
CA LEU A 11 -41.85 -6.11 9.73
C LEU A 11 -41.12 -4.76 9.74
N ARG A 12 -40.65 -4.33 8.57
CA ARG A 12 -39.91 -3.08 8.42
C ARG A 12 -40.73 -2.06 7.68
N ASP A 13 -40.59 -0.82 8.09
CA ASP A 13 -41.05 0.31 7.30
C ASP A 13 -40.18 0.43 6.04
N PRO A 14 -40.75 0.22 4.83
CA PRO A 14 -40.03 0.37 3.58
C PRO A 14 -39.50 1.80 3.37
N ALA A 15 -40.13 2.82 3.97
CA ALA A 15 -39.69 4.20 3.84
C ALA A 15 -38.31 4.40 4.49
N LEU A 16 -38.12 3.90 5.72
CA LEU A 16 -36.83 3.99 6.43
C LEU A 16 -35.69 3.32 5.67
N PHE A 17 -35.97 2.28 4.90
CA PHE A 17 -34.97 1.64 4.05
C PHE A 17 -34.43 2.60 2.98
N TYR A 18 -35.30 3.24 2.20
CA TYR A 18 -34.87 4.16 1.14
C TYR A 18 -34.25 5.44 1.71
N TRP A 19 -34.81 5.97 2.80
CA TRP A 19 -34.34 7.20 3.46
C TRP A 19 -33.00 7.04 4.19
N ILE A 20 -32.55 5.82 4.48
CA ILE A 20 -31.25 5.57 5.12
C ILE A 20 -30.25 5.02 4.10
N LEU A 21 -30.66 4.06 3.27
CA LEU A 21 -29.76 3.37 2.35
C LEU A 21 -29.24 4.30 1.25
N ILE A 22 -30.14 5.02 0.59
CA ILE A 22 -29.78 5.89 -0.54
C ILE A 22 -28.86 7.02 -0.05
N PRO A 23 -29.18 7.78 1.01
CA PRO A 23 -28.31 8.86 1.46
C PRO A 23 -26.93 8.38 1.91
N ILE A 24 -26.83 7.25 2.63
CA ILE A 24 -25.53 6.70 3.02
C ILE A 24 -24.70 6.33 1.78
N THR A 25 -25.29 5.67 0.78
CA THR A 25 -24.56 5.32 -0.44
C THR A 25 -24.10 6.55 -1.24
N ILE A 26 -24.96 7.57 -1.37
CA ILE A 26 -24.62 8.82 -2.07
C ILE A 26 -23.49 9.56 -1.34
N VAL A 27 -23.61 9.72 -0.02
CA VAL A 27 -22.57 10.37 0.80
C VAL A 27 -21.25 9.61 0.69
N MET A 28 -21.28 8.28 0.68
CA MET A 28 -20.08 7.45 0.50
C MET A 28 -19.42 7.64 -0.86
N ILE A 29 -20.20 7.73 -1.93
CA ILE A 29 -19.67 7.99 -3.28
C ILE A 29 -19.08 9.39 -3.35
N LEU A 30 -19.81 10.42 -2.89
CA LEU A 30 -19.36 11.81 -2.92
C LEU A 30 -18.10 12.04 -2.06
N THR A 31 -18.07 11.48 -0.85
CA THR A 31 -16.88 11.55 0.02
C THR A 31 -15.70 10.79 -0.55
N GLY A 32 -15.93 9.64 -1.21
CA GLY A 32 -14.91 8.90 -1.95
C GLY A 32 -14.31 9.73 -3.09
N ILE A 33 -15.17 10.42 -3.86
CA ILE A 33 -14.76 11.32 -4.95
C ILE A 33 -13.97 12.51 -4.40
N LEU A 34 -14.50 13.19 -3.39
CA LEU A 34 -13.84 14.33 -2.75
C LEU A 34 -12.47 13.95 -2.19
N ARG A 35 -12.39 12.80 -1.51
CA ARG A 35 -11.12 12.28 -0.99
C ARG A 35 -10.12 12.02 -2.10
N HIS A 36 -10.54 11.41 -3.21
CA HIS A 36 -9.66 11.15 -4.35
C HIS A 36 -9.04 12.46 -4.86
N TYR A 37 -9.87 13.47 -5.16
CA TYR A 37 -9.37 14.77 -5.61
C TYR A 37 -8.55 15.50 -4.55
N ALA A 38 -8.95 15.46 -3.28
CA ALA A 38 -8.17 16.03 -2.18
C ALA A 38 -6.78 15.37 -2.07
N THR A 39 -6.70 14.06 -2.25
CA THR A 39 -5.44 13.31 -2.22
C THR A 39 -4.56 13.68 -3.41
N VAL A 40 -5.13 13.76 -4.62
CA VAL A 40 -4.41 14.20 -5.83
C VAL A 40 -3.89 15.64 -5.67
N LEU A 41 -4.69 16.54 -5.09
CA LEU A 41 -4.29 17.92 -4.83
C LEU A 41 -3.25 18.04 -3.70
N MET A 42 -3.31 17.15 -2.71
CA MET A 42 -2.37 17.11 -1.60
C MET A 42 -1.08 16.36 -1.92
N ALA A 43 -1.08 15.56 -3.00
CA ALA A 43 0.08 14.84 -3.49
C ALA A 43 1.12 15.86 -3.96
N THR A 44 2.16 16.04 -3.14
CA THR A 44 3.35 16.76 -3.56
C THR A 44 4.15 15.82 -4.46
N PRO A 45 4.58 16.26 -5.66
CA PRO A 45 5.52 15.47 -6.44
C PRO A 45 6.77 15.19 -5.60
N PRO A 46 7.35 13.99 -5.67
CA PRO A 46 8.55 13.66 -4.91
C PRO A 46 9.62 14.72 -5.22
N LYS A 47 10.10 15.41 -4.17
CA LYS A 47 11.10 16.46 -4.33
C LYS A 47 12.31 15.87 -5.08
N PRO A 48 12.80 16.49 -6.15
CA PRO A 48 14.07 16.08 -6.74
C PRO A 48 15.17 16.25 -5.70
N ALA A 49 16.17 15.37 -5.75
CA ALA A 49 17.29 15.38 -4.81
C ALA A 49 17.89 16.79 -4.68
N ALA A 50 18.12 17.25 -3.45
CA ALA A 50 18.51 18.63 -3.18
C ALA A 50 19.92 18.97 -3.72
N SER A 51 20.76 17.96 -3.99
CA SER A 51 22.09 18.14 -4.57
C SER A 51 22.48 17.02 -5.55
N LEU A 52 23.44 17.31 -6.43
CA LEU A 52 24.02 16.32 -7.36
C LEU A 52 24.63 15.11 -6.63
N ALA A 53 25.21 15.34 -5.45
CA ALA A 53 25.80 14.28 -4.64
C ALA A 53 24.73 13.31 -4.10
N GLU A 54 23.60 13.84 -3.62
CA GLU A 54 22.45 13.05 -3.17
C GLU A 54 21.78 12.27 -4.32
N TYR A 55 21.70 12.89 -5.51
CA TYR A 55 21.21 12.20 -6.70
C TYR A 55 22.12 11.04 -7.10
N ARG A 56 23.44 11.26 -7.05
CA ARG A 56 24.45 10.22 -7.31
C ARG A 56 24.36 9.09 -6.30
N GLU A 57 24.20 9.41 -5.02
CA GLU A 57 24.05 8.45 -3.93
C GLU A 57 22.83 7.54 -4.16
N ARG A 58 21.68 8.13 -4.49
CA ARG A 58 20.44 7.40 -4.79
C ARG A 58 20.56 6.52 -6.03
N LEU A 59 21.08 7.06 -7.13
CA LEU A 59 21.25 6.28 -8.36
C LEU A 59 22.28 5.18 -8.20
N ALA A 60 23.34 5.39 -7.41
CA ALA A 60 24.35 4.38 -7.14
C ALA A 60 23.73 3.18 -6.41
N LEU A 61 22.87 3.40 -5.43
CA LEU A 61 22.16 2.33 -4.74
C LEU A 61 21.16 1.62 -5.66
N LEU A 62 20.37 2.37 -6.43
CA LEU A 62 19.43 1.78 -7.41
C LEU A 62 20.17 0.94 -8.46
N ARG A 63 21.36 1.37 -8.88
CA ARG A 63 22.23 0.61 -9.78
C ARG A 63 22.66 -0.72 -9.17
N GLY A 64 22.97 -0.76 -7.87
CA GLY A 64 23.28 -1.99 -7.13
C GLY A 64 22.11 -2.96 -7.14
N VAL A 65 20.92 -2.49 -6.73
CA VAL A 65 19.69 -3.29 -6.70
C VAL A 65 19.32 -3.82 -8.09
N ASN A 66 19.44 -2.97 -9.12
CA ASN A 66 19.18 -3.38 -10.51
C ASN A 66 20.20 -4.40 -11.00
N LEU A 67 21.47 -4.27 -10.62
CA LEU A 67 22.49 -5.26 -10.93
C LEU A 67 22.11 -6.60 -10.26
N ARG A 68 21.79 -6.58 -8.96
CA ARG A 68 21.41 -7.78 -8.22
C ARG A 68 20.22 -8.51 -8.83
N ASN A 69 19.17 -7.77 -9.19
CA ASN A 69 17.91 -8.37 -9.62
C ASN A 69 17.91 -8.83 -11.09
N ASN A 70 18.64 -8.12 -11.97
CA ASN A 70 18.51 -8.32 -13.42
C ASN A 70 19.81 -8.75 -14.11
N ALA A 71 20.97 -8.57 -13.49
CA ALA A 71 22.23 -8.72 -14.20
C ALA A 71 22.65 -10.18 -14.40
N SER A 72 22.35 -11.06 -13.45
CA SER A 72 22.65 -12.48 -13.56
C SER A 72 22.06 -13.06 -14.85
N ALA A 73 20.85 -12.64 -15.18
CA ALA A 73 20.09 -13.11 -16.33
C ALA A 73 20.69 -12.80 -17.71
N VAL A 74 21.34 -11.65 -17.89
CA VAL A 74 21.67 -11.10 -19.22
C VAL A 74 23.17 -10.95 -19.45
N LEU A 75 23.96 -10.71 -18.40
CA LEU A 75 25.38 -10.39 -18.55
C LEU A 75 26.24 -11.65 -18.61
N THR A 76 27.36 -11.54 -19.32
CA THR A 76 28.40 -12.58 -19.32
C THR A 76 29.08 -12.67 -17.93
N PRO A 77 29.62 -13.84 -17.55
CA PRO A 77 30.27 -14.02 -16.25
C PRO A 77 31.38 -12.99 -15.98
N SER A 78 32.21 -12.73 -17.00
CA SER A 78 33.30 -11.76 -16.92
C SER A 78 32.80 -10.32 -16.70
N SER A 79 31.77 -9.91 -17.43
CA SER A 79 31.19 -8.56 -17.29
C SER A 79 30.49 -8.37 -15.94
N LEU A 80 29.80 -9.40 -15.45
CA LEU A 80 29.17 -9.37 -14.13
C LEU A 80 30.21 -9.26 -13.02
N SER A 81 31.27 -10.06 -13.06
CA SER A 81 32.35 -10.05 -12.07
C SER A 81 33.05 -8.68 -11.99
N ALA A 82 33.38 -8.08 -13.14
CA ALA A 82 34.00 -6.75 -13.18
C ALA A 82 33.09 -5.65 -12.59
N ARG A 83 31.79 -5.67 -12.90
CA ARG A 83 30.81 -4.71 -12.36
C ARG A 83 30.55 -4.91 -10.88
N LYS A 84 30.48 -6.17 -10.43
CA LYS A 84 30.36 -6.56 -9.02
C LYS A 84 31.56 -6.04 -8.22
N ALA A 85 32.77 -6.32 -8.66
CA ALA A 85 34.00 -5.86 -8.00
C ALA A 85 34.08 -4.33 -7.93
N TYR A 86 33.73 -3.63 -9.01
CA TYR A 86 33.69 -2.16 -9.02
C TYR A 86 32.69 -1.59 -8.01
N LEU A 87 31.46 -2.12 -7.95
CA LEU A 87 30.43 -1.64 -7.03
C LEU A 87 30.77 -1.95 -5.58
N ILE A 88 31.23 -3.17 -5.27
CA ILE A 88 31.64 -3.55 -3.91
C ILE A 88 32.76 -2.62 -3.42
N CYS A 89 33.81 -2.45 -4.23
CA CYS A 89 34.92 -1.55 -3.90
C CYS A 89 34.44 -0.10 -3.70
N SER A 90 33.54 0.38 -4.56
CA SER A 90 33.01 1.75 -4.49
C SER A 90 32.07 1.97 -3.29
N TYR A 91 31.32 0.96 -2.87
CA TYR A 91 30.47 0.99 -1.67
C TYR A 91 31.31 0.92 -0.40
N GLN A 92 32.30 0.04 -0.32
CA GLN A 92 33.22 -0.07 0.83
C GLN A 92 34.11 1.17 0.99
N SER A 93 34.54 1.78 -0.13
CA SER A 93 35.32 3.02 -0.11
C SER A 93 34.48 4.26 0.17
N GLY A 94 33.15 4.19 0.04
CA GLY A 94 32.26 5.31 0.32
C GLY A 94 32.28 6.41 -0.75
N VAL A 95 32.75 6.12 -1.97
CA VAL A 95 32.90 7.11 -3.07
C VAL A 95 31.56 7.73 -3.48
N PHE A 96 30.45 7.02 -3.26
CA PHE A 96 29.10 7.45 -3.62
C PHE A 96 28.34 8.16 -2.50
N LEU A 97 28.91 8.24 -1.28
CA LEU A 97 28.29 8.97 -0.17
C LEU A 97 28.23 10.47 -0.47
N LYS A 98 27.14 11.11 -0.04
CA LYS A 98 26.99 12.57 -0.13
C LYS A 98 28.06 13.31 0.69
N ASP A 99 28.41 12.76 1.84
CA ASP A 99 29.49 13.24 2.73
C ASP A 99 30.45 12.09 3.06
N PRO A 100 31.63 12.01 2.42
CA PRO A 100 32.64 10.99 2.72
C PRO A 100 33.12 11.00 4.18
N ASP A 101 33.05 12.16 4.83
CA ASP A 101 33.42 12.39 6.24
C ASP A 101 32.30 12.07 7.25
N ALA A 102 31.13 11.64 6.77
CA ALA A 102 30.02 11.17 7.59
C ALA A 102 30.00 9.63 7.77
N ARG A 103 31.01 8.91 7.25
CA ARG A 103 31.18 7.46 7.47
C ARG A 103 31.11 7.14 8.97
N GLY A 104 30.25 6.19 9.32
CA GLY A 104 30.05 5.76 10.71
C GLY A 104 29.34 6.76 11.64
N LYS A 105 28.91 7.93 11.16
CA LYS A 105 27.98 8.76 11.94
C LYS A 105 26.60 8.12 11.84
N GLY A 106 26.05 7.72 13.00
CA GLY A 106 24.73 7.13 13.08
C GLY A 106 23.64 8.07 12.55
N PRO A 107 22.40 7.57 12.42
CA PRO A 107 21.39 8.23 11.61
C PRO A 107 21.18 9.63 12.18
N PRO A 108 21.41 10.71 11.40
CA PRO A 108 20.97 12.02 11.82
C PRO A 108 19.48 11.90 12.11
N ASN A 109 19.09 12.26 13.32
CA ASN A 109 17.71 12.08 13.77
C ASN A 109 16.77 12.71 12.71
N PRO A 110 15.74 11.99 12.24
CA PRO A 110 14.81 12.52 11.23
C PRO A 110 14.09 13.80 11.67
N MET A 111 14.11 14.10 12.98
CA MET A 111 13.57 15.33 13.57
C MET A 111 14.54 16.51 13.56
N THR A 112 15.85 16.28 13.39
CA THR A 112 16.88 17.34 13.37
C THR A 112 17.27 17.77 11.96
N ASP A 113 16.91 16.97 10.94
CA ASP A 113 17.12 17.31 9.54
C ASP A 113 15.81 17.82 8.89
N PRO A 114 15.74 19.07 8.43
CA PRO A 114 14.59 19.62 7.72
C PRO A 114 14.11 18.76 6.53
N ALA A 115 15.03 18.07 5.85
CA ALA A 115 14.69 17.18 4.73
C ALA A 115 14.06 15.85 5.20
N GLY A 116 14.55 15.30 6.31
CA GLY A 116 13.99 14.11 6.96
C GLY A 116 12.62 14.36 7.56
N MET A 117 12.42 15.55 8.15
CA MET A 117 11.13 15.97 8.72
C MET A 117 10.09 16.21 7.62
N ASP A 118 10.47 16.82 6.49
CA ASP A 118 9.59 17.01 5.34
C ASP A 118 9.16 15.67 4.71
N ALA A 119 10.08 14.71 4.59
CA ALA A 119 9.77 13.37 4.08
C ALA A 119 8.85 12.60 5.04
N MET A 120 9.13 12.68 6.34
CA MET A 120 8.28 12.11 7.39
C MET A 120 6.89 12.76 7.42
N MET A 121 6.81 14.08 7.27
CA MET A 121 5.56 14.84 7.22
C MET A 121 4.78 14.52 5.95
N GLY A 122 5.45 14.31 4.80
CA GLY A 122 4.81 13.86 3.56
C GLY A 122 4.16 12.48 3.73
N MET A 123 4.84 11.54 4.37
CA MET A 123 4.30 10.21 4.68
C MET A 123 3.17 10.27 5.72
N MET A 124 3.34 11.07 6.77
CA MET A 124 2.32 11.29 7.80
C MET A 124 1.07 11.97 7.22
N LYS A 125 1.23 12.97 6.36
CA LYS A 125 0.14 13.62 5.64
C LYS A 125 -0.62 12.63 4.76
N GLY A 126 0.08 11.73 4.07
CA GLY A 126 -0.53 10.64 3.30
C GLY A 126 -1.39 9.72 4.18
N ASN A 127 -0.83 9.25 5.30
CA ASN A 127 -1.54 8.37 6.23
C ASN A 127 -2.71 9.07 6.95
N MET A 128 -2.57 10.35 7.30
CA MET A 128 -3.62 11.15 7.94
C MET A 128 -4.75 11.49 6.98
N ALA A 129 -4.44 11.81 5.73
CA ALA A 129 -5.43 12.02 4.67
C ALA A 129 -6.30 10.77 4.42
N MET A 130 -5.79 9.57 4.75
CA MET A 130 -6.53 8.31 4.69
C MET A 130 -7.42 8.09 5.93
N MET A 131 -6.91 8.34 7.14
CA MET A 131 -7.60 8.02 8.39
C MET A 131 -8.73 8.99 8.74
N ILE A 132 -8.51 10.29 8.53
CA ILE A 132 -9.44 11.34 8.96
C ILE A 132 -10.83 11.17 8.33
N PRO A 133 -10.97 10.97 6.99
CA PRO A 133 -12.28 10.82 6.37
C PRO A 133 -13.03 9.58 6.89
N GLN A 134 -12.32 8.46 7.12
CA GLN A 134 -12.93 7.22 7.56
C GLN A 134 -13.52 7.34 8.98
N THR A 135 -12.76 7.94 9.89
CA THR A 135 -13.21 8.16 11.28
C THR A 135 -14.36 9.16 11.36
N LEU A 136 -14.33 10.23 10.57
CA LEU A 136 -15.41 11.23 10.54
C LEU A 136 -16.73 10.64 10.03
N ILE A 137 -16.69 9.85 8.96
CA ILE A 137 -17.89 9.22 8.42
C ILE A 137 -18.45 8.18 9.39
N MET A 138 -17.57 7.39 10.04
CA MET A 138 -17.95 6.44 11.08
C MET A 138 -18.67 7.12 12.26
N GLY A 139 -18.16 8.26 12.72
CA GLY A 139 -18.80 9.06 13.77
C GLY A 139 -20.14 9.67 13.34
N TRP A 140 -20.20 10.19 12.11
CA TRP A 140 -21.43 10.76 11.54
C TRP A 140 -22.55 9.71 11.43
N ILE A 141 -22.25 8.51 10.92
CA ILE A 141 -23.26 7.43 10.81
C ILE A 141 -23.74 6.99 12.18
N ASN A 142 -22.84 6.91 13.16
CA ASN A 142 -23.20 6.53 14.53
C ASN A 142 -24.13 7.59 15.17
N ALA A 143 -23.91 8.87 14.92
CA ALA A 143 -24.73 9.95 15.47
C ALA A 143 -26.14 10.04 14.83
N PHE A 144 -26.26 9.88 13.50
CA PHE A 144 -27.52 10.11 12.78
C PHE A 144 -28.34 8.85 12.49
N PHE A 145 -27.70 7.67 12.42
CA PHE A 145 -28.33 6.44 11.96
C PHE A 145 -28.15 5.26 12.94
N SER A 146 -27.77 5.48 14.19
CA SER A 146 -27.70 4.38 15.19
C SER A 146 -29.08 3.85 15.58
N GLY A 147 -29.14 2.60 16.08
CA GLY A 147 -30.38 2.00 16.57
C GLY A 147 -31.25 1.27 15.54
N PHE A 148 -30.98 1.42 14.24
CA PHE A 148 -31.82 0.83 13.19
C PHE A 148 -31.22 -0.43 12.57
N VAL A 149 -32.11 -1.39 12.29
CA VAL A 149 -31.79 -2.60 11.50
C VAL A 149 -32.37 -2.41 10.09
N ILE A 150 -31.52 -2.34 9.07
CA ILE A 150 -31.90 -1.87 7.73
C ILE A 150 -32.01 -2.96 6.66
N LEU A 151 -31.12 -3.96 6.63
CA LEU A 151 -31.18 -5.04 5.61
C LEU A 151 -30.98 -6.43 6.24
N LYS A 152 -31.44 -7.46 5.54
CA LYS A 152 -31.18 -8.88 5.83
C LYS A 152 -30.31 -9.40 4.70
N MET A 153 -29.12 -9.92 5.00
CA MET A 153 -28.24 -10.48 3.98
C MET A 153 -28.76 -11.86 3.53
N PRO A 154 -28.66 -12.19 2.23
CA PRO A 154 -29.15 -13.46 1.70
C PRO A 154 -28.20 -14.64 1.99
N PHE A 155 -27.01 -14.39 2.56
CA PHE A 155 -26.03 -15.41 2.92
C PHE A 155 -25.84 -15.51 4.44
N PRO A 156 -25.58 -16.73 4.96
CA PRO A 156 -25.29 -16.93 6.38
C PRO A 156 -23.92 -16.34 6.74
N LEU A 157 -23.85 -15.65 7.87
CA LEU A 157 -22.63 -15.01 8.38
C LEU A 157 -22.16 -15.67 9.66
N THR A 158 -20.85 -15.63 9.89
CA THR A 158 -20.27 -16.18 11.13
C THR A 158 -20.52 -15.23 12.30
N ILE A 159 -20.72 -15.81 13.50
CA ILE A 159 -21.03 -15.09 14.74
C ILE A 159 -19.96 -14.04 15.12
N ARG A 160 -18.72 -14.19 14.64
CA ARG A 160 -17.63 -13.23 14.89
C ARG A 160 -17.89 -11.86 14.28
N PHE A 161 -18.66 -11.80 13.19
CA PHE A 161 -19.07 -10.53 12.60
C PHE A 161 -20.21 -9.86 13.38
N LYS A 162 -20.85 -10.52 14.35
CA LYS A 162 -22.00 -9.99 15.09
C LYS A 162 -21.69 -8.69 15.84
N SER A 163 -20.56 -8.62 16.55
CA SER A 163 -20.15 -7.42 17.29
C SER A 163 -19.88 -6.22 16.38
N MET A 164 -19.39 -6.48 15.16
CA MET A 164 -19.14 -5.46 14.16
C MET A 164 -20.44 -5.06 13.44
N LEU A 165 -21.28 -6.05 13.10
CA LEU A 165 -22.46 -5.86 12.27
C LEU A 165 -23.69 -5.33 13.03
N GLN A 166 -23.72 -5.51 14.35
CA GLN A 166 -24.81 -5.09 15.23
C GLN A 166 -24.38 -4.01 16.23
N SER A 167 -23.18 -3.44 16.07
CA SER A 167 -22.80 -2.25 16.83
C SER A 167 -23.82 -1.13 16.58
N GLY A 168 -24.49 -0.70 17.66
CA GLY A 168 -25.60 0.26 17.61
C GLY A 168 -27.00 -0.32 17.78
N VAL A 169 -27.18 -1.65 17.88
CA VAL A 169 -28.48 -2.29 18.15
C VAL A 169 -28.39 -3.13 19.43
N MET A 170 -29.13 -2.75 20.47
CA MET A 170 -29.01 -3.33 21.83
C MET A 170 -29.79 -4.65 22.03
N THR A 171 -29.83 -5.54 21.02
CA THR A 171 -30.52 -6.84 21.12
C THR A 171 -29.58 -8.02 20.89
N ARG A 172 -29.34 -8.81 21.95
CA ARG A 172 -28.42 -9.96 21.93
C ARG A 172 -28.94 -11.14 21.11
N ASP A 173 -30.24 -11.25 20.90
CA ASP A 173 -30.89 -12.42 20.28
C ASP A 173 -31.19 -12.23 18.79
N LEU A 174 -30.71 -11.15 18.18
CA LEU A 174 -30.90 -10.90 16.75
C LEU A 174 -29.97 -11.77 15.89
N ASP A 175 -30.53 -12.37 14.83
CA ASP A 175 -29.77 -13.14 13.83
C ASP A 175 -28.68 -12.29 13.16
N VAL A 176 -27.50 -12.89 12.91
CA VAL A 176 -26.32 -12.26 12.31
C VAL A 176 -26.54 -11.79 10.87
N ARG A 177 -27.59 -12.28 10.21
CA ARG A 177 -27.99 -11.82 8.86
C ARG A 177 -28.55 -10.41 8.88
N TRP A 178 -29.01 -9.93 10.02
CA TRP A 178 -29.55 -8.59 10.18
C TRP A 178 -28.43 -7.58 10.41
N VAL A 179 -28.47 -6.51 9.61
CA VAL A 179 -27.37 -5.55 9.48
C VAL A 179 -27.85 -4.18 9.95
N SER A 180 -27.03 -3.51 10.75
CA SER A 180 -27.24 -2.11 11.11
C SER A 180 -26.76 -1.14 10.03
N SER A 181 -27.13 0.12 10.15
CA SER A 181 -26.61 1.27 9.37
C SER A 181 -25.08 1.35 9.30
N LEU A 182 -24.41 1.13 10.43
CA LEU A 182 -22.96 1.15 10.55
C LEU A 182 -22.28 0.08 9.69
N SER A 183 -22.96 -1.05 9.58
CA SER A 183 -22.48 -2.25 8.93
C SER A 183 -22.69 -2.19 7.43
N TRP A 184 -23.78 -1.53 7.01
CA TRP A 184 -23.98 -1.11 5.63
C TRP A 184 -22.87 -0.15 5.17
N TYR A 185 -22.38 0.74 6.03
CA TYR A 185 -21.22 1.57 5.71
C TYR A 185 -19.94 0.75 5.49
N PHE A 186 -19.63 -0.20 6.37
CA PHE A 186 -18.48 -1.08 6.15
C PHE A 186 -18.60 -1.89 4.86
N LEU A 187 -19.80 -2.39 4.54
CA LEU A 187 -20.06 -3.05 3.26
C LEU A 187 -19.79 -2.12 2.07
N ASN A 188 -20.24 -0.85 2.13
CA ASN A 188 -19.96 0.13 1.08
C ASN A 188 -18.48 0.52 1.01
N LEU A 189 -17.78 0.59 2.14
CA LEU A 189 -16.35 0.96 2.19
C LEU A 189 -15.48 -0.01 1.37
N PHE A 190 -15.78 -1.31 1.46
CA PHE A 190 -15.07 -2.35 0.71
C PHE A 190 -15.71 -2.64 -0.65
N GLY A 191 -17.05 -2.59 -0.74
CA GLY A 191 -17.80 -2.92 -1.95
C GLY A 191 -17.78 -1.84 -3.04
N LEU A 192 -17.54 -0.57 -2.68
CA LEU A 192 -17.43 0.52 -3.67
C LEU A 192 -16.03 0.64 -4.29
N GLN A 193 -15.05 -0.16 -3.85
CA GLN A 193 -13.69 -0.15 -4.42
C GLN A 193 -13.66 -0.38 -5.93
N PRO A 194 -14.38 -1.38 -6.50
CA PRO A 194 -14.41 -1.59 -7.95
C PRO A 194 -15.17 -0.48 -8.69
N VAL A 195 -16.21 0.09 -8.06
CA VAL A 195 -16.96 1.22 -8.63
C VAL A 195 -16.06 2.43 -8.79
N PHE A 196 -15.28 2.74 -7.77
CA PHE A 196 -14.31 3.82 -7.87
C PHE A 196 -13.14 3.49 -8.81
N GLY A 197 -12.73 2.23 -8.91
CA GLY A 197 -11.76 1.79 -9.92
C GLY A 197 -12.27 1.99 -11.35
N PHE A 198 -13.58 1.85 -11.59
CA PHE A 198 -14.20 2.17 -12.87
C PHE A 198 -14.29 3.68 -13.12
N ILE A 199 -14.64 4.47 -12.09
CA ILE A 199 -14.81 5.92 -12.21
C ILE A 199 -13.47 6.65 -12.39
N PHE A 200 -12.44 6.25 -11.65
CA PHE A 200 -11.14 6.95 -11.60
C PHE A 200 -10.02 6.23 -12.37
N GLY A 201 -10.26 5.02 -12.87
CA GLY A 201 -9.24 4.21 -13.52
C GLY A 201 -8.18 3.68 -12.55
N SER A 202 -7.02 3.30 -13.09
CA SER A 202 -5.92 2.65 -12.34
C SER A 202 -5.25 3.52 -11.28
N ASP A 203 -5.54 4.83 -11.23
CA ASP A 203 -4.97 5.77 -10.26
C ASP A 203 -5.85 5.94 -9.01
N HIS A 204 -6.57 4.86 -8.65
CA HIS A 204 -7.47 4.90 -7.52
C HIS A 204 -6.66 4.97 -6.22
N ALA A 205 -6.58 6.17 -5.63
CA ALA A 205 -5.97 6.42 -4.33
C ALA A 205 -6.47 5.48 -3.21
N ALA A 206 -7.65 4.84 -3.34
CA ALA A 206 -8.08 3.86 -2.34
C ALA A 206 -7.48 2.45 -2.54
N GLY A 207 -6.95 2.11 -3.72
CA GLY A 207 -6.10 0.95 -3.91
C GLY A 207 -4.74 1.10 -3.20
N GLN A 208 -4.30 2.35 -2.98
CA GLN A 208 -3.11 2.62 -2.17
C GLN A 208 -3.30 2.20 -0.70
N MET A 209 -4.54 2.07 -0.18
CA MET A 209 -4.77 1.67 1.21
C MET A 209 -4.25 0.26 1.51
N MET A 210 -4.36 -0.66 0.54
CA MET A 210 -3.80 -2.02 0.66
C MET A 210 -2.30 -2.06 0.27
N HIS A 211 -1.88 -1.15 -0.61
CA HIS A 211 -0.51 -1.10 -1.12
C HIS A 211 0.47 -0.37 -0.20
N GLN A 212 -0.02 0.55 0.64
CA GLN A 212 0.76 1.37 1.56
C GLN A 212 1.09 0.62 2.87
N MET A 213 0.30 -0.40 3.24
CA MET A 213 0.62 -1.30 4.36
C MET A 213 1.40 -2.55 3.95
N GLY A 214 1.62 -2.75 2.64
CA GLY A 214 2.44 -3.84 2.14
C GLY A 214 3.94 -3.45 2.13
N PRO A 215 4.86 -4.37 2.47
CA PRO A 215 6.31 -4.14 2.30
C PRO A 215 6.74 -3.90 0.84
N ASN A 216 5.83 -4.05 -0.13
CA ASN A 216 6.05 -3.86 -1.57
C ASN A 216 5.65 -2.47 -2.10
N ASN A 217 5.58 -1.45 -1.26
CA ASN A 217 5.19 -0.10 -1.69
C ASN A 217 6.15 0.45 -2.79
N PRO A 218 5.69 0.78 -4.00
CA PRO A 218 6.53 1.35 -5.07
C PRO A 218 7.07 2.74 -4.71
N ALA A 219 6.54 3.42 -3.69
CA ALA A 219 7.16 4.65 -3.17
C ALA A 219 8.49 4.38 -2.42
N ALA A 220 8.73 3.15 -1.95
CA ALA A 220 10.04 2.74 -1.42
C ALA A 220 11.11 2.64 -2.53
N ALA A 221 10.70 2.43 -3.78
CA ALA A 221 11.61 2.53 -4.93
C ALA A 221 11.93 4.00 -5.31
N VAL A 222 11.06 4.94 -4.92
CA VAL A 222 11.21 6.37 -5.20
C VAL A 222 12.03 7.09 -4.12
N ASN A 223 12.28 6.49 -2.96
CA ASN A 223 13.35 6.92 -2.08
C ASN A 223 13.86 5.72 -1.28
N PRO A 224 14.98 5.10 -1.70
CA PRO A 224 15.61 4.01 -0.95
C PRO A 224 16.09 4.44 0.43
N PHE A 225 16.34 5.74 0.61
CA PHE A 225 16.71 6.34 1.88
C PHE A 225 15.45 6.80 2.60
N GLY A 226 14.82 5.87 3.33
CA GLY A 226 13.76 6.20 4.26
C GLY A 226 14.27 7.07 5.42
N PRO A 227 13.41 7.87 6.06
CA PRO A 227 13.81 8.68 7.20
C PRO A 227 14.40 7.79 8.31
N GLY A 228 15.69 8.00 8.62
CA GLY A 228 16.42 7.28 9.68
C GLY A 228 17.26 6.09 9.24
N GLN A 229 17.41 5.83 7.94
CA GLN A 229 18.38 4.85 7.45
C GLN A 229 19.71 5.51 7.09
N ASP A 230 20.80 5.00 7.69
CA ASP A 230 22.17 5.40 7.37
C ASP A 230 22.51 4.99 5.93
N PRO A 231 22.86 5.94 5.03
CA PRO A 231 23.26 5.60 3.66
C PRO A 231 24.45 4.64 3.62
N ASP A 232 25.42 4.82 4.53
CA ASP A 232 26.62 3.98 4.67
C ASP A 232 26.27 2.52 4.98
N LYS A 233 25.36 2.28 5.94
CA LYS A 233 24.91 0.91 6.25
C LYS A 233 24.12 0.28 5.11
N MET A 234 23.35 1.07 4.37
CA MET A 234 22.63 0.58 3.19
C MET A 234 23.59 0.20 2.06
N PHE A 235 24.66 0.95 1.85
CA PHE A 235 25.70 0.59 0.89
C PHE A 235 26.48 -0.66 1.30
N LEU A 236 26.80 -0.81 2.58
CA LEU A 236 27.48 -2.00 3.10
C LEU A 236 26.58 -3.25 3.00
N ALA A 237 25.31 -3.13 3.37
CA ALA A 237 24.34 -4.21 3.22
C ALA A 237 24.16 -4.61 1.74
N GLU A 238 24.14 -3.64 0.82
CA GLU A 238 24.06 -3.95 -0.61
C GLU A 238 25.36 -4.54 -1.15
N ALA A 239 26.53 -4.17 -0.63
CA ALA A 239 27.79 -4.81 -0.95
C ALA A 239 27.80 -6.29 -0.54
N GLU A 240 27.36 -6.60 0.69
CA GLU A 240 27.19 -7.98 1.17
C GLU A 240 26.20 -8.78 0.29
N ASN A 241 25.06 -8.17 -0.06
CA ASN A 241 24.10 -8.81 -0.98
C ASN A 241 24.70 -9.09 -2.36
N LEU A 242 25.50 -8.17 -2.90
CA LEU A 242 26.17 -8.35 -4.19
C LEU A 242 27.28 -9.41 -4.10
N GLU A 243 27.93 -9.58 -2.96
CA GLU A 243 28.91 -10.65 -2.72
C GLU A 243 28.28 -12.04 -2.80
N VAL A 244 27.07 -12.20 -2.27
CA VAL A 244 26.32 -13.49 -2.29
C VAL A 244 25.65 -13.77 -3.64
N MET A 245 25.58 -12.79 -4.55
CA MET A 245 24.95 -12.99 -5.85
C MET A 245 25.73 -13.97 -6.74
N ASP A 246 25.04 -15.03 -7.17
CA ASP A 246 25.49 -16.01 -8.16
C ASP A 246 25.15 -15.59 -9.60
N HIS A 247 25.97 -16.04 -10.55
CA HIS A 247 25.73 -15.84 -11.98
C HIS A 247 24.86 -16.96 -12.53
N HIS A 248 23.75 -16.60 -13.19
CA HIS A 248 22.87 -17.53 -13.90
C HIS A 248 22.43 -16.89 -15.21
N CYS A 249 23.08 -17.28 -16.31
CA CYS A 249 22.79 -16.73 -17.62
C CYS A 249 21.51 -17.34 -18.19
N ILE A 250 20.50 -16.51 -18.49
CA ILE A 250 19.31 -16.95 -19.23
C ILE A 250 19.67 -17.24 -20.67
N LEU A 251 20.83 -16.80 -21.19
CA LEU A 251 21.23 -17.07 -22.57
C LEU A 251 21.72 -18.50 -22.79
N ASP A 252 22.05 -19.23 -21.72
CA ASP A 252 22.55 -20.60 -21.83
C ASP A 252 21.42 -21.53 -22.28
N GLY A 253 21.62 -22.28 -23.36
CA GLY A 253 20.60 -23.17 -23.94
C GLY A 253 19.38 -22.43 -24.51
N ILE A 254 19.52 -21.17 -24.94
CA ILE A 254 18.44 -20.47 -25.69
C ILE A 254 18.18 -21.15 -27.03
N GLU A 255 19.23 -21.59 -27.72
CA GLU A 255 19.12 -22.22 -29.03
C GLU A 255 18.22 -23.45 -28.96
N ASP A 256 18.45 -24.33 -27.99
CA ASP A 256 17.62 -25.53 -27.77
C ASP A 256 16.17 -25.20 -27.42
N ARG A 257 15.95 -24.19 -26.56
CA ARG A 257 14.60 -23.75 -26.17
C ARG A 257 13.83 -23.12 -27.34
N LEU A 258 14.54 -22.37 -28.19
CA LEU A 258 13.96 -21.77 -29.39
C LEU A 258 13.61 -22.84 -30.41
N LEU A 259 14.52 -23.79 -30.66
CA LEU A 259 14.30 -24.92 -31.57
C LEU A 259 13.13 -25.80 -31.10
N GLN A 260 13.03 -26.09 -29.80
CA GLN A 260 11.89 -26.82 -29.23
C GLN A 260 10.57 -26.09 -29.50
N ARG A 261 10.50 -24.77 -29.26
CA ARG A 261 9.28 -23.98 -29.47
C ARG A 261 8.87 -23.95 -30.95
N VAL A 262 9.83 -23.77 -31.86
CA VAL A 262 9.56 -23.75 -33.30
C VAL A 262 9.17 -25.14 -33.82
N SER A 263 9.82 -26.21 -33.33
CA SER A 263 9.46 -27.59 -33.71
C SER A 263 8.11 -28.06 -33.16
N SER A 264 7.61 -27.42 -32.10
CA SER A 264 6.31 -27.70 -31.50
C SER A 264 5.13 -26.95 -32.13
N THR A 265 5.41 -26.09 -33.13
CA THR A 265 4.41 -25.36 -33.93
C THR A 265 4.32 -25.97 -35.32
#